data_AF-A0A7X0XDD2-F1
#
_entry.id   AF-A0A7X0XDD2-F1
#
_cell.length_a   1.000
_cell.length_b   1.000
_cell.length_c   1.000
_cell.angle_alpha   90.00
_cell.angle_beta   90.00
_cell.angle_gamma   90.00
#
_symmetry.space_group_name_H-M   'P 1'
#
loop_
_entity.id
_entity.type
_entity.pdbx_description
1 polymer ?
#
loop_
_entity_poly.entity_id
_entity_poly.type
_entity_poly.pdbx_seq_one_letter_code
_entity_poly.pdbx_strand_id
1 'polypeptide(L)' 'MDEMVRQVQSWLNKTYDKYVAKGDFQTIPENGKTGWTTVYALTRALQIELGISPTAESSMSIKE' A
#
# COMPACT_ATOMS: atom_id res chain seq x y z
N MET A 1 10.60 -16.59 -1.80
CA MET A 1 10.82 -15.15 -1.60
C MET A 1 11.31 -14.62 -2.92
N ASP A 2 10.69 -13.57 -3.41
CA ASP A 2 11.03 -12.93 -4.67
C ASP A 2 11.69 -11.57 -4.37
N GLU A 3 12.91 -11.38 -4.88
CA GLU A 3 13.70 -10.19 -4.62
C GLU A 3 13.15 -8.96 -5.33
N MET A 4 12.53 -9.12 -6.50
CA MET A 4 11.90 -8.00 -7.21
C MET A 4 10.69 -7.50 -6.44
N VAL A 5 9.92 -8.43 -5.87
CA VAL A 5 8.78 -8.08 -5.02
C VAL A 5 9.23 -7.34 -3.78
N ARG A 6 10.33 -7.75 -3.16
CA ARG A 6 10.91 -7.06 -2.00
C ARG A 6 11.33 -5.63 -2.35
N GLN A 7 11.96 -5.44 -3.50
CA GLN A 7 12.35 -4.12 -3.98
C GLN A 7 11.13 -3.22 -4.20
N VAL A 8 10.06 -3.75 -4.79
CA VAL A 8 8.80 -3.00 -4.94
C VAL A 8 8.21 -2.63 -3.58
N GLN A 9 8.19 -3.56 -2.61
CA GLN A 9 7.69 -3.30 -1.26
C GLN A 9 8.49 -2.18 -0.56
N SER A 10 9.82 -2.21 -0.68
CA SER A 10 10.70 -1.18 -0.13
C SER A 10 10.51 0.18 -0.82
N TRP A 11 10.40 0.17 -2.14
CA TRP A 11 10.12 1.36 -2.93
C TRP A 11 8.77 2.00 -2.55
N LEU A 12 7.72 1.19 -2.35
CA LEU A 12 6.41 1.64 -1.90
C LEU A 12 6.50 2.34 -0.55
N ASN A 13 7.10 1.69 0.45
CA ASN A 13 7.25 2.28 1.78
C ASN A 13 8.00 3.61 1.73
N LYS A 14 9.12 3.67 1.00
CA LYS A 14 9.95 4.87 0.91
C LYS A 14 9.29 6.01 0.13
N THR A 15 8.60 5.70 -0.96
CA THR A 15 8.02 6.71 -1.88
C THR A 15 6.77 7.34 -1.27
N TYR A 16 5.97 6.54 -0.56
CA TYR A 16 4.68 6.97 -0.01
C TYR A 16 4.69 7.26 1.50
N ASP A 17 5.85 7.25 2.16
CA ASP A 17 6.02 7.54 3.60
C ASP A 17 5.32 8.85 4.03
N LYS A 18 5.43 9.90 3.21
CA LYS A 18 4.81 11.22 3.48
C LYS A 18 3.28 11.18 3.56
N TYR A 19 2.64 10.13 3.04
CA TYR A 19 1.18 9.93 3.07
C TYR A 19 0.73 9.09 4.28
N VAL A 20 1.66 8.48 5.02
CA VAL A 20 1.36 7.67 6.21
C VAL A 20 0.81 8.54 7.34
N ALA A 21 1.41 9.71 7.58
CA ALA A 21 0.92 10.65 8.60
C ALA A 21 -0.50 11.20 8.29
N LYS A 22 -0.92 11.17 7.03
CA LYS A 22 -2.26 11.57 6.58
C LYS A 22 -3.28 10.43 6.62
N GLY A 23 -2.82 9.19 6.81
CA GLY A 23 -3.66 7.99 6.73
C GLY A 23 -3.99 7.56 5.29
N ASP A 24 -3.42 8.20 4.28
CA ASP A 24 -3.68 7.90 2.86
C ASP A 24 -2.87 6.67 2.37
N PHE A 25 -1.82 6.29 3.10
CA PHE A 25 -0.98 5.13 2.80
C PHE A 25 -0.61 4.37 4.09
N GLN A 26 -0.41 3.05 3.98
CA GLN A 26 0.06 2.22 5.09
C GLN A 26 1.32 1.47 4.66
N THR A 27 2.33 1.46 5.53
CA THR A 27 3.56 0.69 5.29
C THR A 27 3.29 -0.81 5.26
N ILE A 28 4.01 -1.52 4.39
CA ILE A 28 3.85 -2.95 4.17
C ILE A 28 5.14 -3.73 4.49
N PRO A 29 5.04 -5.02 4.84
CA PRO A 29 6.23 -5.82 5.09
C PRO A 29 7.04 -6.08 3.82
N GLU A 30 8.35 -5.85 3.90
CA GLU A 30 9.33 -6.04 2.82
C GLU A 30 9.90 -7.47 2.79
N ASN A 31 9.00 -8.45 2.69
CA ASN A 31 9.32 -9.88 2.81
C ASN A 31 9.49 -10.60 1.47
N GLY A 32 9.37 -9.90 0.35
CA GLY A 32 9.45 -10.48 -1.00
C GLY A 32 8.34 -11.50 -1.29
N LYS A 33 7.23 -11.47 -0.55
CA LYS A 33 6.06 -12.30 -0.82
C LYS A 33 5.01 -11.47 -1.54
N THR A 34 4.65 -11.89 -2.75
CA THR A 34 3.46 -11.36 -3.42
C THR A 34 2.23 -11.78 -2.63
N GLY A 35 1.31 -10.85 -2.42
CA GLY A 35 0.04 -11.12 -1.78
C GLY A 35 -0.85 -9.89 -1.80
N TRP A 36 -2.05 -10.05 -1.25
CA TRP A 36 -3.04 -8.97 -1.19
C TRP A 36 -2.48 -7.69 -0.59
N THR A 37 -1.61 -7.77 0.44
CA THR A 37 -0.95 -6.61 1.04
C THR A 37 -0.16 -5.77 0.01
N THR A 38 0.63 -6.41 -0.86
CA THR A 38 1.40 -5.70 -1.89
C THR A 38 0.51 -5.15 -2.99
N VAL A 39 -0.53 -5.90 -3.40
CA VAL A 39 -1.50 -5.43 -4.42
C VAL A 39 -2.29 -4.23 -3.91
N TYR A 40 -2.74 -4.24 -2.65
CA TYR A 40 -3.44 -3.11 -2.05
C TYR A 40 -2.54 -1.89 -1.93
N ALA A 41 -1.29 -2.04 -1.52
CA ALA A 41 -0.35 -0.92 -1.48
C ALA A 41 -0.09 -0.31 -2.87
N LEU A 42 0.08 -1.14 -3.91
CA LEU A 42 0.19 -0.66 -5.29
C LEU A 42 -1.06 0.09 -5.75
N THR A 43 -2.24 -0.40 -5.37
CA THR A 43 -3.52 0.24 -5.71
C THR A 43 -3.66 1.59 -5.00
N ARG A 44 -3.27 1.66 -3.72
CA ARG A 44 -3.27 2.90 -2.93
C ARG A 44 -2.26 3.92 -3.47
N ALA A 45 -1.05 3.46 -3.80
CA ALA A 45 -0.04 4.26 -4.46
C ALA A 45 -0.59 4.87 -5.76
N LEU A 46 -1.22 4.06 -6.62
CA LEU A 46 -1.83 4.54 -7.86
C LEU A 46 -2.96 5.56 -7.61
N GLN A 47 -3.82 5.34 -6.60
CA GLN A 47 -4.86 6.30 -6.21
C GLN A 47 -4.26 7.65 -5.82
N ILE A 48 -3.18 7.65 -5.03
CA ILE A 48 -2.44 8.85 -4.64
C ILE A 48 -1.88 9.59 -5.86
N GLU A 49 -1.25 8.88 -6.80
CA GLU A 49 -0.68 9.49 -8.02
C GLU A 49 -1.76 10.13 -8.91
N LEU A 50 -2.94 9.52 -8.97
CA LEU A 50 -4.06 10.04 -9.74
C LEU A 50 -4.83 11.16 -9.01
N GLY A 51 -4.41 11.54 -7.78
CA GLY A 51 -5.11 12.51 -6.96
C GLY A 51 -6.50 12.04 -6.52
N ILE A 52 -6.76 10.74 -6.58
CA ILE A 52 -8.00 10.14 -6.09
C ILE A 52 -7.83 10.00 -4.57
N SER A 53 -8.32 11.01 -3.83
CA SER A 53 -8.45 10.87 -2.38
C SER A 53 -9.32 9.64 -2.07
N PRO A 54 -8.98 8.85 -1.02
CA PRO A 54 -9.78 7.71 -0.63
C PRO A 54 -11.21 8.18 -0.35
N THR A 55 -12.07 8.01 -1.33
CA THR A 55 -13.45 8.48 -1.28
C THR A 55 -14.21 7.43 -0.50
N ALA A 56 -14.63 7.82 0.70
CA ALA A 56 -15.52 7.12 1.63
C ALA A 56 -15.26 5.61 1.81
N GLU A 57 -14.65 5.32 2.95
CA GLU A 57 -14.89 4.13 3.76
C GLU A 57 -16.28 3.50 3.48
N SER A 58 -16.31 2.43 2.68
CA SER A 58 -17.34 1.41 2.78
C SER A 58 -16.78 0.40 3.75
N SER A 59 -17.23 0.47 5.00
CA SER A 59 -16.88 -0.41 6.10
C SER A 59 -16.98 -1.89 5.68
N MET A 60 -15.87 -2.48 5.24
CA MET A 60 -15.75 -3.94 5.18
C MET A 60 -15.05 -4.38 6.46
N SER A 61 -15.89 -4.61 7.47
CA SER A 61 -15.54 -5.41 8.64
C SER A 61 -15.13 -6.80 8.13
N ILE A 62 -13.83 -7.02 7.98
CA ILE A 62 -13.29 -8.37 8.01
C ILE A 62 -13.10 -8.69 9.49
N LYS A 63 -14.15 -9.23 10.11
CA LYS A 63 -14.04 -9.96 11.36
C LYS A 63 -13.37 -11.29 11.03
N GLU A 64 -12.21 -11.52 11.63
CA GLU A 64 -11.74 -12.86 12.00
C GLU A 64 -11.67 -12.92 13.52
#